data_AF-A0A2E2QFD8-F1
#
_entry.id   AF-A0A2E2QFD8-F1
#
_cell.length_a   1.000
_cell.length_b   1.000
_cell.length_c   1.000
_cell.angle_alpha   90.00
_cell.angle_beta   90.00
_cell.angle_gamma   90.00
#
_symmetry.space_group_name_H-M   'P 1'
#
loop_
_entity.id
_entity.type
_entity.pdbx_description
1 polymer ?
#
loop_
_entity_poly.entity_id
_entity_poly.type
_entity_poly.pdbx_seq_one_letter_code
_entity_poly.pdbx_strand_id
1 'polypeptide(L)'
;MRERRGRRRGRSSQSVETRKLLVAAAARQFREKGYAATTLKEIGAVAGIEPASLYYYFASKEDILEEVLDFGFRQALDAVGAVHRKCEERGAGFRETFRAMIHAHLCCILIEGDFAAATMRNFSTMQGSLRLRHRPSFHAYGDLWETLLTTAQAAGDVRSDVELSLLQRLIVGALNWTVEWFDATGFPLRNFSDNAAGLLLDGMLDPSVSFDMDAKVPLMVEPVLDIDKSRAKAERTRSMIIFSASQILCEGGYDDTTLRRIAEKAGVEAGSIYYHFSSREEVIDEVLTLGLRGIAAGVGAILGNEAEFPDHGNRLAAGIRAHMLHLFARNAVISTNVRVYGQIPKGVSLRHIPDRRAYAAIWDRSLNQAKAAGALRTGLEVIPVRQLMLGALNWTVLWFDPEREKAENFKSLDEVIDVQRILFLEGIAARGGAITS
;
A
#
# COMPACT_ATOMS: atom_id res chain seq x y z
N MET A 1 -11.58 -43.21 35.08
CA MET A 1 -12.08 -42.20 34.10
C MET A 1 -11.50 -40.78 34.29
N ARG A 2 -11.17 -40.30 35.50
CA ARG A 2 -10.62 -38.95 35.73
C ARG A 2 -9.23 -38.70 35.11
N GLU A 3 -8.31 -39.67 35.16
CA GLU A 3 -6.95 -39.53 34.58
C GLU A 3 -6.92 -39.45 33.04
N ARG A 4 -7.76 -40.24 32.34
CA ARG A 4 -7.89 -40.15 30.87
C ARG A 4 -8.47 -38.80 30.41
N ARG A 5 -9.34 -38.18 31.21
CA ARG A 5 -9.89 -36.83 30.96
C ARG A 5 -8.84 -35.74 31.20
N GLY A 6 -8.03 -35.85 32.26
CA GLY A 6 -6.92 -34.92 32.54
C GLY A 6 -5.81 -34.96 31.50
N ARG A 7 -5.38 -36.15 31.07
CA ARG A 7 -4.33 -36.34 30.05
C ARG A 7 -4.76 -35.87 28.65
N ARG A 8 -6.05 -36.03 28.29
CA ARG A 8 -6.61 -35.55 27.01
C ARG A 8 -6.76 -34.02 27.00
N ARG A 9 -7.10 -33.41 28.13
CA ARG A 9 -7.20 -31.94 28.31
C ARG A 9 -5.82 -31.27 28.33
N GLY A 10 -4.81 -31.91 28.91
CA GLY A 10 -3.41 -31.47 28.87
C GLY A 10 -2.78 -31.57 27.47
N ARG A 11 -3.11 -32.62 26.70
CA ARG A 11 -2.65 -32.75 25.31
C ARG A 11 -3.29 -31.72 24.38
N SER A 12 -4.58 -31.38 24.58
CA SER A 12 -5.24 -30.33 23.81
C SER A 12 -4.71 -28.93 24.15
N SER A 13 -4.42 -28.63 25.41
CA SER A 13 -3.84 -27.33 25.79
C SER A 13 -2.41 -27.17 25.26
N GLN A 14 -1.60 -28.23 25.31
CA GLN A 14 -0.25 -28.22 24.72
C GLN A 14 -0.30 -28.04 23.21
N SER A 15 -1.23 -28.72 22.51
CA SER A 15 -1.43 -28.56 21.06
C SER A 15 -1.83 -27.14 20.67
N VAL A 16 -2.67 -26.48 21.46
CA VAL A 16 -3.06 -25.07 21.22
C VAL A 16 -1.87 -24.14 21.42
N GLU A 17 -1.07 -24.37 22.45
CA GLU A 17 0.11 -23.53 22.72
C GLU A 17 1.19 -23.68 21.64
N THR A 18 1.45 -24.91 21.20
CA THR A 18 2.34 -25.18 20.07
C THR A 18 1.86 -24.51 18.78
N ARG A 19 0.54 -24.54 18.52
CA ARG A 19 -0.04 -23.84 17.36
C ARG A 19 0.23 -22.33 17.43
N LYS A 20 0.01 -21.70 18.59
CA LYS A 20 0.32 -20.26 18.78
C LYS A 20 1.80 -19.93 18.55
N LEU A 21 2.71 -20.78 19.04
CA LEU A 21 4.16 -20.60 18.83
C LEU A 21 4.53 -20.65 17.34
N LEU A 22 3.94 -21.58 16.58
CA LEU A 22 4.13 -21.67 15.13
C LEU A 22 3.63 -20.41 14.40
N VAL A 23 2.43 -19.93 14.74
CA VAL A 23 1.86 -18.73 14.11
C VAL A 23 2.70 -17.49 14.46
N ALA A 24 3.14 -17.34 15.71
CA ALA A 24 4.03 -16.23 16.10
C ALA A 24 5.39 -16.30 15.41
N ALA A 25 5.97 -17.49 15.26
CA ALA A 25 7.20 -17.70 14.49
C ALA A 25 7.02 -17.35 13.02
N ALA A 26 5.88 -17.72 12.43
CA ALA A 26 5.55 -17.39 11.05
C ALA A 26 5.37 -15.88 10.86
N ALA A 27 4.64 -15.20 11.75
CA ALA A 27 4.48 -13.75 11.70
C ALA A 27 5.84 -13.03 11.68
N ARG A 28 6.79 -13.45 12.54
CA ARG A 28 8.18 -12.93 12.53
C ARG A 28 8.88 -13.14 11.19
N GLN A 29 8.86 -14.37 10.67
CA GLN A 29 9.53 -14.67 9.41
C GLN A 29 8.89 -13.93 8.22
N PHE A 30 7.56 -13.87 8.15
CA PHE A 30 6.83 -13.14 7.12
C PHE A 30 7.09 -11.63 7.19
N ARG A 31 7.22 -11.05 8.39
CA ARG A 31 7.65 -9.66 8.55
C ARG A 31 9.08 -9.45 8.05
N GLU A 32 10.03 -10.30 8.43
CA GLU A 32 11.46 -10.09 8.15
C GLU A 32 11.88 -10.39 6.72
N LYS A 33 11.35 -11.46 6.14
CA LYS A 33 11.75 -12.03 4.84
C LYS A 33 10.67 -11.96 3.77
N GLY A 34 9.41 -11.70 4.16
CA GLY A 34 8.24 -11.84 3.29
C GLY A 34 7.70 -13.27 3.25
N TYR A 35 6.45 -13.44 2.81
CA TYR A 35 5.82 -14.77 2.68
C TYR A 35 6.56 -15.69 1.71
N ALA A 36 6.98 -15.14 0.57
CA ALA A 36 7.61 -15.89 -0.51
C ALA A 36 8.92 -16.58 -0.08
N ALA A 37 9.81 -15.80 0.53
CA ALA A 37 11.11 -16.28 0.98
C ALA A 37 11.08 -17.11 2.28
N THR A 38 9.91 -17.33 2.88
CA THR A 38 9.76 -18.08 4.13
C THR A 38 9.34 -19.53 3.86
N THR A 39 10.06 -20.48 4.45
CA THR A 39 9.73 -21.92 4.36
C THR A 39 9.13 -22.46 5.67
N LEU A 40 8.32 -23.52 5.56
CA LEU A 40 7.79 -24.23 6.75
C LEU A 40 8.90 -24.74 7.67
N LYS A 41 10.03 -25.17 7.09
CA LYS A 41 11.20 -25.64 7.84
C LYS A 41 11.79 -24.53 8.73
N GLU A 42 11.92 -23.31 8.20
CA GLU A 42 12.40 -22.16 8.96
C GLU A 42 11.42 -21.76 10.07
N ILE A 43 10.10 -21.78 9.79
CA ILE A 43 9.07 -21.52 10.80
C ILE A 43 9.19 -22.52 11.96
N GLY A 44 9.30 -23.81 11.64
CA GLY A 44 9.51 -24.87 12.64
C GLY A 44 10.78 -24.65 13.46
N ALA A 45 11.90 -24.32 12.81
CA ALA A 45 13.16 -24.04 13.49
C ALA A 45 13.05 -22.85 14.46
N VAL A 46 12.41 -21.75 14.05
CA VAL A 46 12.18 -20.57 14.91
C VAL A 46 11.23 -20.88 16.07
N ALA A 47 10.26 -21.78 15.86
CA ALA A 47 9.33 -22.22 16.90
C ALA A 47 9.89 -23.32 17.81
N GLY A 48 11.09 -23.86 17.52
CA GLY A 48 11.67 -24.99 18.25
C GLY A 48 10.93 -26.32 18.01
N ILE A 49 10.30 -26.50 16.84
CA ILE A 49 9.48 -27.66 16.48
C ILE A 49 10.08 -28.33 15.26
N GLU A 50 10.17 -29.67 15.28
CA GLU A 50 10.65 -30.43 14.13
C GLU A 50 9.76 -30.22 12.90
N PRO A 51 10.32 -30.04 11.69
CA PRO A 51 9.55 -29.75 10.48
C PRO A 51 8.44 -30.77 10.18
N ALA A 52 8.67 -32.05 10.47
CA ALA A 52 7.67 -33.11 10.27
C ALA A 52 6.45 -32.96 11.20
N SER A 53 6.64 -32.38 12.40
CA SER A 53 5.57 -32.12 13.36
C SER A 53 4.71 -30.93 12.98
N LEU A 54 5.18 -30.06 12.06
CA LEU A 54 4.44 -28.87 11.64
C LEU A 54 3.19 -29.24 10.83
N TYR A 55 3.28 -30.26 9.98
CA TYR A 55 2.17 -30.79 9.18
C TYR A 55 1.03 -31.38 10.03
N TYR A 56 1.27 -31.65 11.33
CA TYR A 56 0.20 -32.03 12.26
C TYR A 56 -0.73 -30.85 12.59
N TYR A 57 -0.22 -29.62 12.54
CA TYR A 57 -0.95 -28.40 12.91
C TYR A 57 -1.54 -27.66 11.71
N PHE A 58 -0.82 -27.66 10.59
CA PHE A 58 -1.19 -26.91 9.38
C PHE A 58 -0.96 -27.78 8.14
N ALA A 59 -1.91 -27.78 7.20
CA ALA A 59 -1.77 -28.54 5.96
C ALA A 59 -0.88 -27.82 4.95
N SER A 60 -0.84 -26.48 5.00
CA SER A 60 -0.10 -25.64 4.07
C SER A 60 0.56 -24.42 4.75
N LYS A 61 1.44 -23.73 4.02
CA LYS A 61 1.98 -22.41 4.42
C LYS A 61 0.87 -21.35 4.36
N GLU A 62 -0.09 -21.48 3.43
CA GLU A 62 -1.27 -20.61 3.36
C GLU A 62 -2.13 -20.69 4.62
N ASP A 63 -2.31 -21.88 5.21
CA ASP A 63 -3.13 -22.04 6.43
C ASP A 63 -2.52 -21.28 7.63
N ILE A 64 -1.19 -21.22 7.69
CA ILE A 64 -0.47 -20.46 8.72
C ILE A 64 -0.61 -18.97 8.45
N LEU A 65 -0.48 -18.56 7.18
CA LEU A 65 -0.68 -17.17 6.77
C LEU A 65 -2.09 -16.69 7.14
N GLU A 66 -3.12 -17.49 6.87
CA GLU A 66 -4.51 -17.17 7.22
C GLU A 66 -4.66 -16.86 8.72
N GLU A 67 -4.08 -17.68 9.60
CA GLU A 67 -4.08 -17.39 11.03
C GLU A 67 -3.29 -16.12 11.39
N VAL A 68 -2.11 -15.92 10.79
CA VAL A 68 -1.32 -14.68 10.99
C VAL A 68 -2.15 -13.45 10.61
N LEU A 69 -2.83 -13.49 9.46
CA LEU A 69 -3.68 -12.41 8.96
C LEU A 69 -4.83 -12.12 9.93
N ASP A 70 -5.56 -13.16 10.36
CA ASP A 70 -6.65 -13.03 11.31
C ASP A 70 -6.21 -12.41 12.65
N PHE A 71 -5.08 -12.86 13.19
CA PHE A 71 -4.52 -12.28 14.41
C PHE A 71 -4.10 -10.82 14.20
N GLY A 72 -3.52 -10.47 13.05
CA GLY A 72 -3.14 -9.10 12.72
C GLY A 72 -4.35 -8.17 12.64
N PHE A 73 -5.42 -8.58 11.95
CA PHE A 73 -6.64 -7.77 11.85
C PHE A 73 -7.33 -7.56 13.18
N ARG A 74 -7.46 -8.62 14.00
CA ARG A 74 -8.06 -8.51 15.33
C ARG A 74 -7.26 -7.57 16.23
N GLN A 75 -5.93 -7.67 16.22
CA GLN A 75 -5.09 -6.74 16.99
C GLN A 75 -5.30 -5.29 16.58
N ALA A 76 -5.33 -4.99 15.28
CA ALA A 76 -5.57 -3.63 14.80
C ALA A 76 -6.97 -3.12 15.18
N LEU A 77 -8.00 -3.96 15.02
CA LEU A 77 -9.38 -3.63 15.40
C LEU A 77 -9.51 -3.37 16.91
N ASP A 78 -8.94 -4.24 17.74
CA ASP A 78 -8.99 -4.13 19.20
C ASP A 78 -8.24 -2.90 19.69
N ALA A 79 -7.03 -2.64 19.17
CA ALA A 79 -6.20 -1.50 19.56
C ALA A 79 -6.88 -0.16 19.21
N VAL A 80 -7.32 -0.01 17.96
CA VAL A 80 -7.96 1.23 17.49
C VAL A 80 -9.33 1.41 18.13
N GLY A 81 -10.13 0.34 18.23
CA GLY A 81 -11.44 0.36 18.87
C GLY A 81 -11.37 0.67 20.38
N ALA A 82 -10.34 0.19 21.09
CA ALA A 82 -10.13 0.53 22.49
C ALA A 82 -9.79 2.01 22.69
N VAL A 83 -9.04 2.60 21.77
CA VAL A 83 -8.74 4.04 21.80
C VAL A 83 -9.98 4.87 21.46
N HIS A 84 -10.74 4.49 20.44
CA HIS A 84 -12.01 5.15 20.10
C HIS A 84 -12.96 5.18 21.30
N ARG A 85 -13.23 4.03 21.93
CA ARG A 85 -14.10 3.95 23.13
C ARG A 85 -13.62 4.84 24.28
N LYS A 86 -12.31 4.85 24.56
CA LYS A 86 -11.74 5.71 25.62
C LYS A 86 -11.91 7.20 25.31
N CYS A 87 -11.82 7.59 24.06
CA CYS A 87 -12.08 8.97 23.63
C CYS A 87 -13.56 9.32 23.79
N GLU A 88 -14.47 8.42 23.38
CA GLU A 88 -15.92 8.59 23.57
C GLU A 88 -16.30 8.73 25.05
N GLU A 89 -15.78 7.84 25.93
CA GLU A 89 -16.01 7.88 27.38
C GLU A 89 -15.58 9.20 28.04
N ARG A 90 -14.57 9.87 27.45
CA ARG A 90 -14.04 11.16 27.94
C ARG A 90 -14.70 12.37 27.27
N GLY A 91 -15.56 12.17 26.27
CA GLY A 91 -16.13 13.24 25.47
C GLY A 91 -15.11 13.97 24.60
N ALA A 92 -14.07 13.28 24.13
CA ALA A 92 -13.07 13.86 23.23
C ALA A 92 -13.67 14.19 21.85
N GLY A 93 -13.31 15.36 21.30
CA GLY A 93 -13.79 15.79 19.98
C GLY A 93 -13.11 15.06 18.82
N PHE A 94 -13.65 15.21 17.60
CA PHE A 94 -13.18 14.50 16.40
C PHE A 94 -11.67 14.58 16.20
N ARG A 95 -11.08 15.78 16.28
CA ARG A 95 -9.64 15.99 16.06
C ARG A 95 -8.76 15.17 17.01
N GLU A 96 -9.14 15.10 18.29
CA GLU A 96 -8.40 14.34 19.29
C GLU A 96 -8.56 12.84 19.07
N THR A 97 -9.79 12.38 18.87
CA THR A 97 -10.12 10.97 18.60
C THR A 97 -9.40 10.46 17.35
N PHE A 98 -9.42 11.24 16.27
CA PHE A 98 -8.74 10.91 15.00
C PHE A 98 -7.22 10.78 15.18
N ARG A 99 -6.59 11.74 15.89
CA ARG A 99 -5.16 11.67 16.22
C ARG A 99 -4.82 10.42 17.01
N ALA A 100 -5.63 10.10 18.01
CA ALA A 100 -5.43 8.93 18.86
C ALA A 100 -5.58 7.62 18.06
N MET A 101 -6.57 7.53 17.17
CA MET A 101 -6.77 6.36 16.30
C MET A 101 -5.64 6.17 15.29
N ILE A 102 -5.14 7.25 14.67
CA ILE A 102 -3.94 7.18 13.81
C ILE A 102 -2.74 6.67 14.59
N HIS A 103 -2.49 7.22 15.78
CA HIS A 103 -1.39 6.78 16.61
C HIS A 103 -1.51 5.29 16.98
N ALA A 104 -2.69 4.84 17.40
CA ALA A 104 -2.96 3.44 17.73
C ALA A 104 -2.74 2.51 16.52
N HIS A 105 -3.23 2.88 15.35
CA HIS A 105 -3.02 2.14 14.11
C HIS A 105 -1.53 1.99 13.79
N LEU A 106 -0.79 3.11 13.80
CA LEU A 106 0.63 3.11 13.47
C LEU A 106 1.47 2.36 14.51
N CYS A 107 1.16 2.46 15.80
CA CYS A 107 1.79 1.66 16.85
C CYS A 107 1.61 0.16 16.59
N CYS A 108 0.39 -0.25 16.21
CA CYS A 108 0.09 -1.64 15.92
C CYS A 108 0.93 -2.20 14.77
N ILE A 109 1.03 -1.48 13.65
CA ILE A 109 1.72 -1.98 12.45
C ILE A 109 3.24 -1.75 12.44
N LEU A 110 3.76 -0.80 13.24
CA LEU A 110 5.19 -0.43 13.24
C LEU A 110 5.98 -0.90 14.46
N ILE A 111 5.33 -1.06 15.63
CA ILE A 111 6.01 -1.31 16.91
C ILE A 111 5.53 -2.59 17.58
N GLU A 112 4.20 -2.76 17.73
CA GLU A 112 3.65 -3.70 18.71
C GLU A 112 3.39 -5.11 18.17
N GLY A 113 3.42 -5.36 16.86
CA GLY A 113 3.08 -6.68 16.33
C GLY A 113 3.79 -7.11 15.05
N ASP A 114 4.53 -8.23 15.14
CA ASP A 114 4.98 -8.96 13.95
C ASP A 114 3.81 -9.36 13.05
N PHE A 115 2.64 -9.60 13.65
CA PHE A 115 1.40 -9.96 12.97
C PHE A 115 0.87 -8.83 12.10
N ALA A 116 0.63 -7.65 12.65
CA ALA A 116 0.03 -6.55 11.90
C ALA A 116 0.97 -6.08 10.77
N ALA A 117 2.27 -6.03 11.03
CA ALA A 117 3.29 -5.76 10.01
C ALA A 117 3.31 -6.85 8.91
N ALA A 118 3.28 -8.14 9.29
CA ALA A 118 3.21 -9.24 8.34
C ALA A 118 1.91 -9.19 7.52
N THR A 119 0.78 -8.86 8.13
CA THR A 119 -0.50 -8.70 7.43
C THR A 119 -0.42 -7.61 6.37
N MET A 120 0.14 -6.45 6.69
CA MET A 120 0.26 -5.36 5.72
C MET A 120 1.19 -5.71 4.56
N ARG A 121 2.36 -6.30 4.84
CA ARG A 121 3.33 -6.70 3.80
C ARG A 121 2.81 -7.80 2.88
N ASN A 122 1.96 -8.68 3.39
CA ASN A 122 1.42 -9.82 2.64
C ASN A 122 -0.04 -9.61 2.25
N PHE A 123 -0.57 -8.38 2.36
CA PHE A 123 -1.94 -8.10 1.94
C PHE A 123 -2.17 -8.46 0.47
N SER A 124 -1.19 -8.19 -0.39
CA SER A 124 -1.28 -8.46 -1.83
C SER A 124 -1.28 -9.96 -2.18
N THR A 125 -0.84 -10.84 -1.27
CA THR A 125 -0.98 -12.30 -1.44
C THR A 125 -2.39 -12.78 -1.10
N MET A 126 -3.25 -11.94 -0.49
CA MET A 126 -4.64 -12.26 -0.19
C MET A 126 -5.50 -12.20 -1.45
N GLN A 127 -5.46 -13.28 -2.24
CA GLN A 127 -6.25 -13.43 -3.45
C GLN A 127 -7.31 -14.53 -3.32
N GLY A 128 -8.27 -14.55 -4.26
CA GLY A 128 -9.29 -15.59 -4.35
C GLY A 128 -10.05 -15.86 -3.05
N SER A 129 -10.07 -17.12 -2.63
CA SER A 129 -10.80 -17.58 -1.43
C SER A 129 -10.27 -16.99 -0.13
N LEU A 130 -8.97 -16.70 -0.03
CA LEU A 130 -8.38 -16.08 1.16
C LEU A 130 -8.93 -14.66 1.36
N ARG A 131 -9.02 -13.86 0.27
CA ARG A 131 -9.62 -12.53 0.31
C ARG A 131 -11.08 -12.55 0.77
N LEU A 132 -11.86 -13.51 0.28
CA LEU A 132 -13.27 -13.66 0.67
C LEU A 132 -13.44 -14.00 2.16
N ARG A 133 -12.56 -14.85 2.70
CA ARG A 133 -12.60 -15.27 4.11
C ARG A 133 -12.31 -14.13 5.08
N HIS A 134 -11.38 -13.23 4.75
CA HIS A 134 -11.06 -12.08 5.61
C HIS A 134 -11.90 -10.82 5.33
N ARG A 135 -12.81 -10.86 4.35
CA ARG A 135 -13.72 -9.75 4.04
C ARG A 135 -14.46 -9.21 5.28
N PRO A 136 -15.01 -10.04 6.20
CA PRO A 136 -15.67 -9.53 7.41
C PRO A 136 -14.72 -8.73 8.30
N SER A 137 -13.45 -9.15 8.45
CA SER A 137 -12.45 -8.44 9.25
C SER A 137 -12.12 -7.07 8.66
N PHE A 138 -12.02 -6.97 7.33
CA PHE A 138 -11.83 -5.68 6.63
C PHE A 138 -13.01 -4.74 6.82
N HIS A 139 -14.22 -5.27 6.70
CA HIS A 139 -15.44 -4.50 6.92
C HIS A 139 -15.48 -3.98 8.37
N ALA A 140 -15.31 -4.84 9.37
CA ALA A 140 -15.35 -4.43 10.78
C ALA A 140 -14.31 -3.35 11.12
N TYR A 141 -13.08 -3.47 10.59
CA TYR A 141 -12.06 -2.45 10.76
C TYR A 141 -12.44 -1.14 10.06
N GLY A 142 -13.01 -1.24 8.86
CA GLY A 142 -13.50 -0.11 8.11
C GLY A 142 -14.64 0.63 8.82
N ASP A 143 -15.61 -0.10 9.34
CA ASP A 143 -16.80 0.43 10.00
C ASP A 143 -16.44 1.35 11.19
N LEU A 144 -15.33 1.08 11.90
CA LEU A 144 -14.82 1.98 12.95
C LEU A 144 -14.48 3.39 12.40
N TRP A 145 -13.76 3.45 11.29
CA TRP A 145 -13.37 4.72 10.67
C TRP A 145 -14.58 5.40 10.02
N GLU A 146 -15.44 4.63 9.36
CA GLU A 146 -16.64 5.15 8.71
C GLU A 146 -17.62 5.75 9.72
N THR A 147 -17.78 5.12 10.88
CA THR A 147 -18.58 5.65 11.99
C THR A 147 -18.05 7.00 12.46
N LEU A 148 -16.74 7.08 12.76
CA LEU A 148 -16.11 8.34 13.20
C LEU A 148 -16.30 9.46 12.16
N LEU A 149 -15.99 9.18 10.89
CA LEU A 149 -16.06 10.16 9.81
C LEU A 149 -17.50 10.61 9.53
N THR A 150 -18.47 9.70 9.61
CA THR A 150 -19.90 10.03 9.42
C THR A 150 -20.39 10.94 10.53
N THR A 151 -20.07 10.62 11.79
CA THR A 151 -20.42 11.49 12.93
C THR A 151 -19.78 12.87 12.80
N ALA A 152 -18.50 12.92 12.41
CA ALA A 152 -17.78 14.18 12.22
C ALA A 152 -18.35 15.02 11.06
N GLN A 153 -18.73 14.40 9.94
CA GLN A 153 -19.35 15.11 8.83
C GLN A 153 -20.73 15.65 9.19
N ALA A 154 -21.54 14.86 9.91
CA ALA A 154 -22.85 15.29 10.41
C ALA A 154 -22.75 16.45 11.43
N ALA A 155 -21.67 16.49 12.22
CA ALA A 155 -21.36 17.58 13.14
C ALA A 155 -20.75 18.83 12.45
N GLY A 156 -20.44 18.75 11.16
CA GLY A 156 -19.77 19.81 10.40
C GLY A 156 -18.27 19.92 10.67
N ASP A 157 -17.67 18.96 11.38
CA ASP A 157 -16.22 18.89 11.58
C ASP A 157 -15.52 18.47 10.27
N VAL A 158 -16.10 17.54 9.51
CA VAL A 158 -15.62 17.12 8.19
C VAL A 158 -16.48 17.78 7.12
N ARG A 159 -15.84 18.31 6.07
CA ARG A 159 -16.52 18.93 4.93
C ARG A 159 -17.53 17.98 4.26
N SER A 160 -18.64 18.51 3.75
CA SER A 160 -19.76 17.71 3.22
C SER A 160 -19.59 17.29 1.76
N ASP A 161 -18.64 17.88 1.04
CA ASP A 161 -18.35 17.65 -0.38
C ASP A 161 -17.31 16.54 -0.61
N VAL A 162 -16.83 15.88 0.46
CA VAL A 162 -15.93 14.73 0.36
C VAL A 162 -16.68 13.41 0.57
N GLU A 163 -16.41 12.44 -0.29
CA GLU A 163 -17.01 11.11 -0.19
C GLU A 163 -16.27 10.28 0.87
N LEU A 164 -17.02 9.84 1.91
CA LEU A 164 -16.43 9.26 3.12
C LEU A 164 -15.81 7.88 2.88
N SER A 165 -16.38 7.04 2.02
CA SER A 165 -15.88 5.68 1.81
C SER A 165 -14.52 5.67 1.08
N LEU A 166 -14.31 6.60 0.15
CA LEU A 166 -13.03 6.85 -0.51
C LEU A 166 -12.05 7.49 0.46
N LEU A 167 -12.47 8.52 1.20
CA LEU A 167 -11.63 9.21 2.17
C LEU A 167 -11.05 8.23 3.20
N GLN A 168 -11.90 7.37 3.75
CA GLN A 168 -11.52 6.31 4.68
C GLN A 168 -10.48 5.34 4.10
N ARG A 169 -10.72 4.84 2.88
CA ARG A 169 -9.78 3.92 2.20
C ARG A 169 -8.43 4.58 1.91
N LEU A 170 -8.43 5.87 1.59
CA LEU A 170 -7.22 6.65 1.32
C LEU A 170 -6.41 6.92 2.59
N ILE A 171 -7.07 7.28 3.70
CA ILE A 171 -6.43 7.42 5.01
C ILE A 171 -5.79 6.11 5.42
N VAL A 172 -6.55 5.00 5.41
CA VAL A 172 -6.03 3.68 5.79
C VAL A 172 -4.89 3.25 4.86
N GLY A 173 -4.99 3.53 3.56
CA GLY A 173 -3.92 3.26 2.60
C GLY A 173 -2.63 4.03 2.88
N ALA A 174 -2.73 5.32 3.21
CA ALA A 174 -1.60 6.15 3.61
C ALA A 174 -0.87 5.58 4.82
N LEU A 175 -1.63 5.12 5.82
CA LEU A 175 -1.08 4.55 7.05
C LEU A 175 -0.47 3.16 6.83
N ASN A 176 -1.17 2.27 6.13
CA ASN A 176 -0.69 0.90 5.87
C ASN A 176 0.65 0.88 5.13
N TRP A 177 0.85 1.80 4.18
CA TRP A 177 2.09 1.88 3.40
C TRP A 177 3.32 2.22 4.25
N THR A 178 3.16 2.73 5.47
CA THR A 178 4.28 3.07 6.36
C THR A 178 5.17 1.88 6.69
N VAL A 179 4.65 0.65 6.65
CA VAL A 179 5.44 -0.59 6.89
C VAL A 179 6.57 -0.83 5.89
N GLU A 180 6.50 -0.16 4.72
CA GLU A 180 7.46 -0.33 3.63
C GLU A 180 8.69 0.57 3.76
N TRP A 181 8.59 1.66 4.52
CA TRP A 181 9.63 2.69 4.52
C TRP A 181 9.90 3.35 5.88
N PHE A 182 9.02 3.20 6.87
CA PHE A 182 9.21 3.81 8.17
C PHE A 182 10.36 3.15 8.92
N ASP A 183 11.26 3.99 9.45
CA ASP A 183 12.38 3.57 10.28
C ASP A 183 12.34 4.33 11.61
N ALA A 184 12.03 3.60 12.69
CA ALA A 184 11.91 4.16 14.05
C ALA A 184 13.24 4.70 14.59
N THR A 185 14.39 4.29 14.02
CA THR A 185 15.71 4.80 14.44
C THR A 185 15.96 6.22 13.94
N GLY A 186 15.39 6.57 12.78
CA GLY A 186 15.52 7.90 12.18
C GLY A 186 14.46 8.90 12.65
N PHE A 187 13.30 8.42 13.12
CA PHE A 187 12.20 9.31 13.50
C PHE A 187 11.26 8.69 14.55
N PRO A 188 11.05 9.33 15.72
CA PRO A 188 10.14 8.81 16.75
C PRO A 188 8.71 8.68 16.23
N LEU A 189 8.09 7.52 16.48
CA LEU A 189 6.74 7.22 15.99
C LEU A 189 5.71 8.27 16.42
N ARG A 190 5.79 8.77 17.65
CA ARG A 190 4.84 9.76 18.16
C ARG A 190 4.83 11.04 17.32
N ASN A 191 6.01 11.54 16.97
CA ASN A 191 6.13 12.73 16.13
C ASN A 191 5.56 12.47 14.73
N PHE A 192 5.79 11.27 14.20
CA PHE A 192 5.23 10.85 12.93
C PHE A 192 3.71 10.78 12.93
N SER A 193 3.12 10.13 13.93
CA SER A 193 1.67 10.02 14.03
C SER A 193 1.02 11.41 14.16
N ASP A 194 1.62 12.31 14.93
CA ASP A 194 1.08 13.66 15.13
C ASP A 194 1.14 14.49 13.83
N ASN A 195 2.24 14.36 13.07
CA ASN A 195 2.39 15.01 11.76
C ASN A 195 1.45 14.40 10.71
N ALA A 196 1.34 13.07 10.66
CA ALA A 196 0.44 12.36 9.75
C ALA A 196 -1.02 12.74 10.00
N ALA A 197 -1.44 12.75 11.27
CA ALA A 197 -2.79 13.16 11.63
C ALA A 197 -3.05 14.64 11.32
N GLY A 198 -2.09 15.53 11.57
CA GLY A 198 -2.21 16.95 11.22
C GLY A 198 -2.28 17.21 9.71
N LEU A 199 -1.60 16.41 8.90
CA LEU A 199 -1.71 16.45 7.45
C LEU A 199 -3.11 16.05 6.97
N LEU A 200 -3.58 14.88 7.40
CA LEU A 200 -4.86 14.32 6.95
C LEU A 200 -6.04 15.15 7.47
N LEU A 201 -5.99 15.62 8.72
CA LEU A 201 -7.02 16.51 9.27
C LEU A 201 -7.15 17.78 8.45
N ASP A 202 -6.05 18.45 8.13
CA ASP A 202 -6.13 19.75 7.47
C ASP A 202 -6.81 19.70 6.10
N GLY A 203 -6.69 18.58 5.36
CA GLY A 203 -7.40 18.39 4.09
C GLY A 203 -8.90 18.10 4.24
N MET A 204 -9.32 17.53 5.38
CA MET A 204 -10.73 17.16 5.63
C MET A 204 -11.57 18.29 6.23
N LEU A 205 -10.93 19.29 6.84
CA LEU A 205 -11.60 20.27 7.72
C LEU A 205 -11.96 21.61 7.04
N ASP A 206 -11.31 22.00 5.93
CA ASP A 206 -11.43 23.36 5.38
C ASP A 206 -11.68 23.34 3.85
N PRO A 207 -12.90 23.65 3.38
CA PRO A 207 -13.21 23.70 1.96
C PRO A 207 -12.83 25.03 1.28
N SER A 208 -12.35 26.03 2.04
CA SER A 208 -12.03 27.35 1.50
C SER A 208 -10.75 27.37 0.66
N VAL A 209 -9.96 26.31 0.71
CA VAL A 209 -8.73 26.14 -0.05
C VAL A 209 -8.97 25.05 -1.10
N SER A 210 -9.11 25.44 -2.36
CA SER A 210 -9.30 24.52 -3.49
C SER A 210 -8.32 24.87 -4.60
N PHE A 211 -7.67 23.85 -5.15
CA PHE A 211 -6.88 24.00 -6.39
C PHE A 211 -7.79 23.76 -7.59
N ASP A 212 -7.82 24.72 -8.50
CA ASP A 212 -8.62 24.65 -9.73
C ASP A 212 -7.99 23.66 -10.73
N MET A 213 -8.73 22.59 -11.02
CA MET A 213 -8.33 21.49 -11.91
C MET A 213 -8.76 21.69 -13.38
N ASP A 214 -9.46 22.78 -13.73
CA ASP A 214 -9.92 23.03 -15.11
C ASP A 214 -8.76 23.16 -16.12
N ALA A 215 -7.52 23.24 -15.62
CA ALA A 215 -6.31 23.06 -16.42
C ALA A 215 -6.22 21.61 -16.93
N LYS A 216 -6.70 21.40 -18.17
CA LYS A 216 -6.65 20.17 -18.98
C LYS A 216 -5.33 19.38 -18.83
N VAL A 217 -5.24 18.52 -17.82
CA VAL A 217 -4.13 17.57 -17.69
C VAL A 217 -4.24 16.56 -18.84
N PRO A 218 -3.20 16.36 -19.65
CA PRO A 218 -3.24 15.43 -20.79
C PRO A 218 -3.76 14.05 -20.38
N LEU A 219 -4.77 13.58 -21.12
CA LEU A 219 -5.54 12.35 -20.86
C LEU A 219 -4.82 11.06 -21.30
N MET A 220 -3.59 11.16 -21.81
CA MET A 220 -2.88 10.00 -22.37
C MET A 220 -1.53 9.80 -21.70
N VAL A 221 -1.41 8.65 -21.06
CA VAL A 221 -0.14 8.11 -20.57
C VAL A 221 0.41 7.19 -21.66
N GLU A 222 1.63 7.44 -22.11
CA GLU A 222 2.30 6.52 -23.02
C GLU A 222 2.54 5.16 -22.33
N PRO A 223 2.30 4.03 -23.02
CA PRO A 223 2.56 2.73 -22.45
C PRO A 223 4.06 2.55 -22.18
N VAL A 224 4.40 2.21 -20.94
CA VAL A 224 5.78 1.89 -20.50
C VAL A 224 6.46 0.83 -21.38
N LEU A 225 5.68 -0.11 -21.91
CA LEU A 225 6.14 -1.15 -22.80
C LEU A 225 5.56 -0.96 -24.19
N ASP A 226 6.46 -0.77 -25.15
CA ASP A 226 6.17 -0.77 -26.58
C ASP A 226 6.32 -2.21 -27.14
N ILE A 227 5.24 -2.74 -27.72
CA ILE A 227 5.19 -4.05 -28.38
C ILE A 227 4.87 -3.87 -29.88
N ASP A 228 5.28 -2.74 -30.47
CA ASP A 228 5.05 -2.45 -31.89
C ASP A 228 5.67 -3.53 -32.80
N LYS A 229 4.92 -3.92 -33.82
CA LYS A 229 5.32 -4.84 -34.88
C LYS A 229 6.48 -4.30 -35.74
N SER A 230 6.76 -3.01 -35.70
CA SER A 230 7.90 -2.39 -36.40
C SER A 230 9.27 -2.77 -35.81
N ARG A 231 9.32 -3.18 -34.54
CA ARG A 231 10.54 -3.57 -33.82
C ARG A 231 11.15 -4.88 -34.32
N ALA A 232 12.45 -5.07 -34.06
CA ALA A 232 13.12 -6.33 -34.37
C ALA A 232 12.42 -7.52 -33.67
N LYS A 233 12.44 -8.70 -34.29
CA LYS A 233 11.75 -9.89 -33.73
C LYS A 233 12.21 -10.18 -32.29
N ALA A 234 13.52 -10.13 -32.04
CA ALA A 234 14.08 -10.38 -30.72
C ALA A 234 13.62 -9.35 -29.66
N GLU A 235 13.53 -8.07 -30.02
CA GLU A 235 13.04 -7.02 -29.12
C GLU A 235 11.56 -7.21 -28.80
N ARG A 236 10.73 -7.54 -29.80
CA ARG A 236 9.31 -7.84 -29.58
C ARG A 236 9.11 -9.04 -28.66
N THR A 237 9.88 -10.10 -28.88
CA THR A 237 9.84 -11.29 -28.02
C THR A 237 10.24 -10.93 -26.59
N ARG A 238 11.29 -10.11 -26.41
CA ARG A 238 11.68 -9.60 -25.09
C ARG A 238 10.54 -8.82 -24.42
N SER A 239 9.94 -7.84 -25.12
CA SER A 239 8.81 -7.06 -24.57
C SER A 239 7.62 -7.94 -24.19
N MET A 240 7.32 -8.97 -24.99
CA MET A 240 6.24 -9.92 -24.68
C MET A 240 6.54 -10.72 -23.41
N ILE A 241 7.77 -11.20 -23.24
CA ILE A 241 8.19 -11.92 -22.01
C ILE A 241 8.00 -11.03 -20.78
N ILE A 242 8.44 -9.76 -20.84
CA ILE A 242 8.31 -8.80 -19.73
C ILE A 242 6.83 -8.52 -19.44
N PHE A 243 6.03 -8.28 -20.47
CA PHE A 243 4.59 -8.04 -20.33
C PHE A 243 3.86 -9.24 -19.71
N SER A 244 4.15 -10.46 -20.19
CA SER A 244 3.57 -11.67 -19.60
C SER A 244 4.01 -11.88 -18.15
N ALA A 245 5.28 -11.59 -17.83
CA ALA A 245 5.79 -11.65 -16.47
C ALA A 245 5.11 -10.62 -15.54
N SER A 246 4.88 -9.38 -15.99
CA SER A 246 4.17 -8.37 -15.19
C SER A 246 2.75 -8.80 -14.85
N GLN A 247 2.03 -9.41 -15.81
CA GLN A 247 0.70 -9.94 -15.57
C GLN A 247 0.70 -11.09 -14.56
N ILE A 248 1.62 -12.06 -14.69
CA ILE A 248 1.72 -13.17 -13.75
C ILE A 248 2.10 -12.67 -12.35
N LEU A 249 3.02 -11.71 -12.24
CA LEU A 249 3.38 -11.08 -10.97
C LEU A 249 2.18 -10.39 -10.31
N CYS A 250 1.36 -9.68 -11.10
CA CYS A 250 0.14 -9.05 -10.58
C CYS A 250 -0.91 -10.09 -10.13
N GLU A 251 -1.06 -11.19 -10.86
CA GLU A 251 -2.05 -12.23 -10.60
C GLU A 251 -1.63 -13.22 -9.50
N GLY A 252 -0.36 -13.61 -9.43
CA GLY A 252 0.10 -14.69 -8.54
C GLY A 252 1.17 -14.27 -7.55
N GLY A 253 1.72 -13.06 -7.67
CA GLY A 253 2.83 -12.60 -6.85
C GLY A 253 4.17 -13.19 -7.27
N TYR A 254 5.16 -13.06 -6.37
CA TYR A 254 6.54 -13.46 -6.66
C TYR A 254 6.64 -14.96 -6.95
N ASP A 255 6.24 -15.82 -6.02
CA ASP A 255 6.43 -17.29 -6.07
C ASP A 255 5.81 -17.95 -7.32
N ASP A 256 4.63 -17.49 -7.73
CA ASP A 256 3.89 -18.02 -8.88
C ASP A 256 4.55 -17.72 -10.24
N THR A 257 5.47 -16.76 -10.28
CA THR A 257 6.08 -16.25 -11.51
C THR A 257 7.24 -17.15 -11.95
N THR A 258 6.96 -18.26 -12.62
CA THR A 258 8.01 -19.18 -13.13
C THR A 258 8.33 -18.93 -14.60
N LEU A 259 9.57 -19.24 -15.03
CA LEU A 259 9.96 -19.13 -16.46
C LEU A 259 9.04 -19.93 -17.38
N ARG A 260 8.60 -21.11 -16.93
CA ARG A 260 7.65 -21.94 -17.67
C ARG A 260 6.32 -21.23 -17.89
N ARG A 261 5.72 -20.69 -16.82
CA ARG A 261 4.43 -19.97 -16.88
C ARG A 261 4.57 -18.68 -17.71
N ILE A 262 5.70 -17.99 -17.62
CA ILE A 262 6.02 -16.84 -18.47
C ILE A 262 6.07 -17.26 -19.94
N ALA A 263 6.75 -18.36 -20.28
CA ALA A 263 6.85 -18.85 -21.65
C ALA A 263 5.47 -19.21 -22.23
N GLU A 264 4.68 -19.95 -21.44
CA GLU A 264 3.31 -20.35 -21.80
C GLU A 264 2.43 -19.11 -22.05
N LYS A 265 2.47 -18.09 -21.17
CA LYS A 265 1.68 -16.86 -21.32
C LYS A 265 2.16 -15.96 -22.45
N ALA A 266 3.48 -15.91 -22.69
CA ALA A 266 4.07 -15.14 -23.80
C ALA A 266 3.93 -15.84 -25.17
N GLY A 267 3.46 -17.09 -25.20
CA GLY A 267 3.33 -17.87 -26.42
C GLY A 267 4.67 -18.22 -27.05
N VAL A 268 5.72 -18.41 -26.23
CA VAL A 268 7.07 -18.77 -26.67
C VAL A 268 7.50 -20.12 -26.09
N GLU A 269 8.45 -20.78 -26.74
CA GLU A 269 9.03 -22.00 -26.18
C GLU A 269 9.87 -21.67 -24.94
N ALA A 270 9.79 -22.51 -23.90
CA ALA A 270 10.49 -22.27 -22.64
C ALA A 270 12.01 -22.10 -22.80
N GLY A 271 12.63 -22.86 -23.72
CA GLY A 271 14.05 -22.72 -24.04
C GLY A 271 14.39 -21.39 -24.72
N SER A 272 13.45 -20.76 -25.41
CA SER A 272 13.66 -19.50 -26.11
C SER A 272 13.83 -18.31 -25.16
N ILE A 273 13.33 -18.40 -23.92
CA ILE A 273 13.51 -17.34 -22.92
C ILE A 273 14.99 -17.13 -22.62
N TYR A 274 15.81 -18.19 -22.62
CA TYR A 274 17.23 -18.10 -22.29
C TYR A 274 18.07 -17.31 -23.31
N TYR A 275 17.55 -17.06 -24.52
CA TYR A 275 18.18 -16.14 -25.47
C TYR A 275 18.00 -14.67 -25.08
N HIS A 276 17.05 -14.36 -24.20
CA HIS A 276 16.71 -13.01 -23.78
C HIS A 276 17.07 -12.76 -22.32
N PHE A 277 16.91 -13.75 -21.45
CA PHE A 277 17.11 -13.62 -20.02
C PHE A 277 17.84 -14.84 -19.47
N SER A 278 18.89 -14.59 -18.71
CA SER A 278 19.70 -15.62 -18.05
C SER A 278 18.97 -16.32 -16.89
N SER A 279 17.99 -15.64 -16.28
CA SER A 279 17.28 -16.14 -15.11
C SER A 279 15.86 -15.55 -14.97
N ARG A 280 15.06 -16.18 -14.10
CA ARG A 280 13.77 -15.65 -13.66
C ARG A 280 13.93 -14.29 -12.98
N GLU A 281 14.94 -14.17 -12.14
CA GLU A 281 15.23 -12.96 -11.37
C GLU A 281 15.57 -11.79 -12.29
N GLU A 282 16.27 -12.02 -13.41
CA GLU A 282 16.53 -10.99 -14.41
C GLU A 282 15.24 -10.48 -15.07
N VAL A 283 14.29 -11.38 -15.40
CA VAL A 283 12.98 -10.97 -15.94
C VAL A 283 12.23 -10.10 -14.93
N ILE A 284 12.19 -10.52 -13.67
CA ILE A 284 11.50 -9.79 -12.60
C ILE A 284 12.16 -8.43 -12.37
N ASP A 285 13.50 -8.36 -12.31
CA ASP A 285 14.24 -7.11 -12.15
C ASP A 285 13.93 -6.13 -13.27
N GLU A 286 13.83 -6.60 -14.51
CA GLU A 286 13.50 -5.74 -15.65
C GLU A 286 12.06 -5.24 -15.60
N VAL A 287 11.09 -6.08 -15.25
CA VAL A 287 9.70 -5.66 -15.03
C VAL A 287 9.63 -4.53 -14.00
N LEU A 288 10.30 -4.69 -12.86
CA LEU A 288 10.29 -3.72 -11.77
C LEU A 288 10.99 -2.41 -12.17
N THR A 289 12.16 -2.52 -12.78
CA THR A 289 12.95 -1.37 -13.26
C THR A 289 12.16 -0.56 -14.28
N LEU A 290 11.53 -1.23 -15.26
CA LEU A 290 10.73 -0.57 -16.29
C LEU A 290 9.52 0.15 -15.69
N GLY A 291 8.83 -0.46 -14.73
CA GLY A 291 7.71 0.20 -14.05
C GLY A 291 8.13 1.46 -13.29
N LEU A 292 9.24 1.41 -12.55
CA LEU A 292 9.77 2.55 -11.81
C LEU A 292 10.27 3.68 -12.72
N ARG A 293 10.97 3.35 -13.80
CA ARG A 293 11.44 4.34 -14.77
C ARG A 293 10.32 4.93 -15.59
N GLY A 294 9.32 4.12 -15.96
CA GLY A 294 8.13 4.56 -16.67
C GLY A 294 7.33 5.60 -15.86
N ILE A 295 7.02 5.29 -14.59
CA ILE A 295 6.31 6.26 -13.72
C ILE A 295 7.16 7.50 -13.45
N ALA A 296 8.48 7.36 -13.30
CA ALA A 296 9.38 8.49 -13.12
C ALA A 296 9.43 9.41 -14.35
N ALA A 297 9.48 8.84 -15.55
CA ALA A 297 9.44 9.62 -16.78
C ALA A 297 8.11 10.37 -16.94
N GLY A 298 6.99 9.67 -16.81
CA GLY A 298 5.66 10.26 -17.03
C GLY A 298 5.28 11.31 -15.99
N VAL A 299 5.48 11.03 -14.70
CA VAL A 299 5.22 12.01 -13.64
C VAL A 299 6.26 13.13 -13.66
N GLY A 300 7.53 12.82 -13.96
CA GLY A 300 8.60 13.81 -14.08
C GLY A 300 8.37 14.81 -15.21
N ALA A 301 7.82 14.37 -16.34
CA ALA A 301 7.44 15.25 -17.44
C ALA A 301 6.40 16.29 -17.02
N ILE A 302 5.38 15.88 -16.25
CA ILE A 302 4.33 16.78 -15.74
C ILE A 302 4.90 17.72 -14.66
N LEU A 303 5.58 17.17 -13.66
CA LEU A 303 6.12 17.94 -12.53
C LEU A 303 7.27 18.87 -12.91
N GLY A 304 7.93 18.63 -14.06
CA GLY A 304 8.97 19.50 -14.62
C GLY A 304 8.46 20.54 -15.62
N ASN A 305 7.18 20.48 -16.04
CA ASN A 305 6.65 21.37 -17.07
C ASN A 305 6.07 22.65 -16.47
N GLU A 306 6.96 23.59 -16.14
CA GLU A 306 6.58 24.87 -15.55
C GLU A 306 5.85 25.80 -16.51
N ALA A 307 6.06 25.62 -17.82
CA ALA A 307 5.43 26.42 -18.85
C ALA A 307 3.93 26.10 -18.98
N GLU A 308 3.57 24.82 -18.92
CA GLU A 308 2.17 24.38 -18.95
C GLU A 308 1.50 24.50 -17.58
N PHE A 309 2.24 24.25 -16.49
CA PHE A 309 1.73 24.30 -15.12
C PHE A 309 2.54 25.30 -14.26
N PRO A 310 2.36 26.63 -14.46
CA PRO A 310 3.12 27.63 -13.71
C PRO A 310 2.76 27.66 -12.22
N ASP A 311 1.50 27.39 -11.88
CA ASP A 311 1.06 27.29 -10.48
C ASP A 311 1.54 25.99 -9.82
N HIS A 312 2.12 26.11 -8.62
CA HIS A 312 2.69 24.97 -7.90
C HIS A 312 1.64 23.95 -7.45
N GLY A 313 0.46 24.41 -7.03
CA GLY A 313 -0.63 23.54 -6.59
C GLY A 313 -1.19 22.73 -7.75
N ASN A 314 -1.51 23.39 -8.85
CA ASN A 314 -2.00 22.76 -10.08
C ASN A 314 -0.96 21.78 -10.65
N ARG A 315 0.33 22.10 -10.57
CA ARG A 315 1.41 21.19 -10.97
C ARG A 315 1.45 19.93 -10.11
N LEU A 316 1.35 20.06 -8.78
CA LEU A 316 1.29 18.90 -7.87
C LEU A 316 0.02 18.06 -8.12
N ALA A 317 -1.11 18.70 -8.39
CA ALA A 317 -2.37 18.02 -8.71
C ALA A 317 -2.28 17.23 -10.02
N ALA A 318 -1.71 17.84 -11.06
CA ALA A 318 -1.41 17.17 -12.32
C ALA A 318 -0.45 15.99 -12.11
N GLY A 319 0.54 16.12 -11.23
CA GLY A 319 1.43 15.02 -10.84
C GLY A 319 0.71 13.86 -10.17
N ILE A 320 -0.24 14.15 -9.26
CA ILE A 320 -1.07 13.13 -8.59
C ILE A 320 -1.93 12.40 -9.61
N ARG A 321 -2.61 13.14 -10.49
CA ARG A 321 -3.42 12.58 -11.57
C ARG A 321 -2.57 11.71 -12.50
N ALA A 322 -1.41 12.20 -12.92
CA ALA A 322 -0.48 11.45 -13.76
C ALA A 322 -0.04 10.15 -13.07
N HIS A 323 0.32 10.18 -11.79
CA HIS A 323 0.67 8.99 -11.03
C HIS A 323 -0.46 7.94 -11.04
N MET A 324 -1.70 8.37 -10.77
CA MET A 324 -2.87 7.49 -10.73
C MET A 324 -3.18 6.87 -12.10
N LEU A 325 -3.13 7.68 -13.17
CA LEU A 325 -3.31 7.18 -14.54
C LEU A 325 -2.24 6.14 -14.92
N HIS A 326 -0.99 6.33 -14.49
CA HIS A 326 0.09 5.38 -14.69
C HIS A 326 -0.12 4.07 -13.89
N LEU A 327 -0.60 4.16 -12.65
CA LEU A 327 -0.88 2.97 -11.83
C LEU A 327 -1.93 2.05 -12.47
N PHE A 328 -2.95 2.64 -13.09
CA PHE A 328 -4.06 1.91 -13.70
C PHE A 328 -3.98 1.80 -15.23
N ALA A 329 -2.83 2.14 -15.83
CA ALA A 329 -2.59 1.92 -17.24
C ALA A 329 -2.64 0.41 -17.58
N ARG A 330 -3.15 0.10 -18.79
CA ARG A 330 -3.54 -1.26 -19.23
C ARG A 330 -2.47 -2.35 -19.13
N ASN A 331 -1.17 -2.01 -19.01
CA ASN A 331 -0.09 -3.00 -19.05
C ASN A 331 0.39 -3.51 -17.69
N ALA A 332 -0.19 -3.01 -16.59
CA ALA A 332 0.06 -3.43 -15.21
C ALA A 332 1.53 -3.37 -14.71
N VAL A 333 2.53 -3.02 -15.55
CA VAL A 333 3.96 -3.02 -15.20
C VAL A 333 4.23 -2.11 -14.01
N ILE A 334 3.57 -0.96 -13.96
CA ILE A 334 3.71 -0.01 -12.86
C ILE A 334 3.03 -0.54 -11.60
N SER A 335 1.79 -1.03 -11.68
CA SER A 335 1.11 -1.58 -10.51
C SER A 335 1.75 -2.87 -9.98
N THR A 336 2.51 -3.61 -10.80
CA THR A 336 3.34 -4.75 -10.35
C THR A 336 4.32 -4.32 -9.24
N ASN A 337 4.96 -3.16 -9.41
CA ASN A 337 5.91 -2.62 -8.41
C ASN A 337 5.26 -2.36 -7.06
N VAL A 338 3.97 -2.04 -7.03
CA VAL A 338 3.24 -1.79 -5.79
C VAL A 338 2.75 -3.10 -5.19
N ARG A 339 2.17 -3.98 -6.01
CA ARG A 339 1.57 -5.24 -5.55
C ARG A 339 2.59 -6.23 -5.01
N VAL A 340 3.77 -6.32 -5.62
CA VAL A 340 4.72 -7.41 -5.32
C VAL A 340 5.85 -6.95 -4.39
N TYR A 341 5.99 -5.65 -4.09
CA TYR A 341 7.14 -5.13 -3.33
C TYR A 341 7.38 -5.84 -2.00
N GLY A 342 6.36 -5.95 -1.14
CA GLY A 342 6.47 -6.63 0.15
C GLY A 342 6.79 -8.13 0.06
N GLN A 343 6.64 -8.74 -1.13
CA GLN A 343 6.96 -10.15 -1.39
C GLN A 343 8.37 -10.35 -1.96
N ILE A 344 9.02 -9.29 -2.45
CA ILE A 344 10.31 -9.39 -3.13
C ILE A 344 11.41 -9.64 -2.08
N PRO A 345 12.27 -10.66 -2.26
CA PRO A 345 13.38 -10.89 -1.36
C PRO A 345 14.27 -9.65 -1.22
N LYS A 346 14.78 -9.38 -0.01
CA LYS A 346 15.60 -8.19 0.27
C LYS A 346 16.70 -7.96 -0.76
N GLY A 347 17.48 -9.01 -1.10
CA GLY A 347 18.57 -8.91 -2.08
C GLY A 347 18.15 -8.45 -3.49
N VAL A 348 16.91 -8.73 -3.88
CA VAL A 348 16.32 -8.26 -5.15
C VAL A 348 15.81 -6.83 -4.97
N SER A 349 15.07 -6.55 -3.90
CA SER A 349 14.52 -5.21 -3.62
C SER A 349 15.59 -4.11 -3.53
N LEU A 350 16.78 -4.45 -3.01
CA LEU A 350 17.92 -3.53 -2.87
C LEU A 350 18.43 -3.02 -4.23
N ARG A 351 18.31 -3.82 -5.30
CA ARG A 351 18.74 -3.46 -6.66
C ARG A 351 17.96 -2.28 -7.22
N HIS A 352 16.72 -2.11 -6.77
CA HIS A 352 15.76 -1.10 -7.24
C HIS A 352 15.78 0.19 -6.41
N ILE A 353 16.61 0.28 -5.37
CA ILE A 353 16.74 1.48 -4.53
C ILE A 353 17.11 2.73 -5.36
N PRO A 354 18.07 2.68 -6.31
CA PRO A 354 18.43 3.85 -7.10
C PRO A 354 17.24 4.43 -7.89
N ASP A 355 16.47 3.60 -8.58
CA ASP A 355 15.30 4.04 -9.36
C ASP A 355 14.19 4.58 -8.43
N ARG A 356 13.99 3.98 -7.25
CA ARG A 356 13.04 4.50 -6.24
C ARG A 356 13.46 5.86 -5.70
N ARG A 357 14.76 6.06 -5.44
CA ARG A 357 15.30 7.35 -4.99
C ARG A 357 15.17 8.40 -6.10
N ALA A 358 15.43 8.02 -7.35
CA ALA A 358 15.24 8.91 -8.50
C ALA A 358 13.78 9.35 -8.60
N TYR A 359 12.83 8.43 -8.43
CA TYR A 359 11.41 8.76 -8.42
C TYR A 359 11.02 9.67 -7.25
N ALA A 360 11.48 9.36 -6.04
CA ALA A 360 11.24 10.20 -4.86
C ALA A 360 11.80 11.63 -5.05
N ALA A 361 12.98 11.76 -5.65
CA ALA A 361 13.61 13.05 -5.89
C ALA A 361 12.81 13.98 -6.82
N ILE A 362 12.02 13.43 -7.75
CA ILE A 362 11.12 14.23 -8.59
C ILE A 362 10.08 14.94 -7.72
N TRP A 363 9.40 14.18 -6.87
CA TRP A 363 8.42 14.73 -5.92
C TRP A 363 9.04 15.67 -4.89
N ASP A 364 10.19 15.28 -4.31
CA ASP A 364 10.88 16.11 -3.33
C ASP A 364 11.25 17.47 -3.93
N ARG A 365 11.69 17.52 -5.20
CA ARG A 365 11.97 18.80 -5.88
C ARG A 365 10.72 19.66 -6.01
N SER A 366 9.62 19.12 -6.54
CA SER A 366 8.38 19.90 -6.74
C SER A 366 7.77 20.38 -5.43
N LEU A 367 7.76 19.54 -4.39
CA LEU A 367 7.28 19.92 -3.05
C LEU A 367 8.17 20.98 -2.41
N ASN A 368 9.51 20.89 -2.56
CA ASN A 368 10.42 21.91 -2.05
C ASN A 368 10.29 23.24 -2.80
N GLN A 369 10.08 23.22 -4.12
CA GLN A 369 9.79 24.43 -4.91
C GLN A 369 8.50 25.09 -4.43
N ALA A 370 7.42 24.32 -4.26
CA ALA A 370 6.15 24.82 -3.73
C ALA A 370 6.32 25.40 -2.31
N LYS A 371 7.09 24.73 -1.44
CA LYS A 371 7.42 25.22 -0.09
C LYS A 371 8.19 26.54 -0.14
N ALA A 372 9.21 26.64 -0.98
CA ALA A 372 10.04 27.84 -1.12
C ALA A 372 9.25 29.02 -1.69
N ALA A 373 8.27 28.76 -2.55
CA ALA A 373 7.34 29.76 -3.09
C ALA A 373 6.23 30.17 -2.11
N GLY A 374 6.17 29.58 -0.92
CA GLY A 374 5.13 29.86 0.07
C GLY A 374 3.76 29.26 -0.29
N ALA A 375 3.69 28.35 -1.27
CA ALA A 375 2.45 27.68 -1.67
C ALA A 375 2.02 26.57 -0.69
N LEU A 376 2.94 26.09 0.16
CA LEU A 376 2.66 25.09 1.19
C LEU A 376 2.62 25.71 2.59
N ARG A 377 1.79 25.15 3.49
CA ARG A 377 1.73 25.55 4.90
C ARG A 377 3.10 25.42 5.58
N THR A 378 3.36 26.32 6.53
CA THR A 378 4.60 26.34 7.31
C THR A 378 4.73 25.11 8.21
N GLY A 379 5.97 24.66 8.47
CA GLY A 379 6.24 23.53 9.36
C GLY A 379 6.07 22.14 8.72
N LEU A 380 5.75 22.08 7.42
CA LEU A 380 5.71 20.81 6.69
C LEU A 380 7.10 20.25 6.41
N GLU A 381 7.27 18.98 6.76
CA GLU A 381 8.41 18.18 6.33
C GLU A 381 8.06 17.44 5.02
N VAL A 382 8.86 17.66 3.98
CA VAL A 382 8.59 17.17 2.62
C VAL A 382 8.56 15.65 2.54
N ILE A 383 9.50 14.99 3.22
CA ILE A 383 9.63 13.52 3.15
C ILE A 383 8.39 12.82 3.74
N PRO A 384 7.93 13.11 4.98
CA PRO A 384 6.69 12.54 5.51
C PRO A 384 5.47 12.80 4.65
N VAL A 385 5.31 14.03 4.13
CA VAL A 385 4.20 14.39 3.22
C VAL A 385 4.22 13.53 1.97
N ARG A 386 5.36 13.46 1.28
CA ARG A 386 5.54 12.63 0.08
C ARG A 386 5.21 11.18 0.36
N GLN A 387 5.70 10.62 1.47
CA GLN A 387 5.52 9.20 1.77
C GLN A 387 4.06 8.84 2.11
N LEU A 388 3.34 9.71 2.83
CA LEU A 388 1.91 9.52 3.12
C LEU A 388 1.07 9.64 1.84
N MET A 389 1.35 10.66 1.02
CA MET A 389 0.68 10.85 -0.26
C MET A 389 0.91 9.65 -1.20
N LEU A 390 2.16 9.26 -1.43
CA LEU A 390 2.46 8.08 -2.26
C LEU A 390 1.87 6.80 -1.67
N GLY A 391 1.80 6.68 -0.35
CA GLY A 391 1.13 5.56 0.31
C GLY A 391 -0.35 5.47 -0.04
N ALA A 392 -1.07 6.59 0.07
CA ALA A 392 -2.48 6.65 -0.32
C ALA A 392 -2.68 6.33 -1.80
N LEU A 393 -1.83 6.89 -2.68
CA LEU A 393 -1.89 6.67 -4.11
C LEU A 393 -1.61 5.21 -4.47
N ASN A 394 -0.50 4.65 -3.99
CA ASN A 394 -0.11 3.28 -4.28
C ASN A 394 -1.13 2.27 -3.74
N TRP A 395 -1.65 2.46 -2.51
CA TRP A 395 -2.57 1.50 -1.90
C TRP A 395 -3.89 1.34 -2.67
N THR A 396 -4.25 2.30 -3.52
CA THR A 396 -5.44 2.21 -4.38
C THR A 396 -5.44 0.96 -5.24
N VAL A 397 -4.28 0.45 -5.67
CA VAL A 397 -4.22 -0.77 -6.50
C VAL A 397 -4.81 -2.00 -5.80
N LEU A 398 -4.86 -2.01 -4.46
CA LEU A 398 -5.32 -3.16 -3.70
C LEU A 398 -6.84 -3.24 -3.56
N TRP A 399 -7.56 -2.14 -3.78
CA TRP A 399 -9.00 -2.07 -3.57
C TRP A 399 -9.78 -1.44 -4.72
N PHE A 400 -9.15 -0.61 -5.57
CA PHE A 400 -9.76 -0.04 -6.77
C PHE A 400 -9.60 -0.99 -7.96
N ASP A 401 -10.67 -1.15 -8.73
CA ASP A 401 -10.72 -2.00 -9.92
C ASP A 401 -11.31 -1.18 -11.07
N PRO A 402 -10.49 -0.72 -12.05
CA PRO A 402 -10.97 0.14 -13.12
C PRO A 402 -11.99 -0.56 -14.04
N GLU A 403 -11.99 -1.89 -14.11
CA GLU A 403 -12.96 -2.63 -14.94
C GLU A 403 -14.37 -2.66 -14.31
N ARG A 404 -14.48 -2.34 -13.01
CA ARG A 404 -15.75 -2.26 -12.29
C ARG A 404 -16.37 -0.88 -12.29
N GLU A 405 -15.73 0.12 -12.91
CA GLU A 405 -16.22 1.49 -13.05
C GLU A 405 -17.62 1.57 -13.69
N LYS A 406 -18.03 0.54 -14.44
CA LYS A 406 -19.34 0.44 -15.09
C LYS A 406 -20.43 -0.22 -14.25
N ALA A 407 -20.11 -0.73 -13.06
CA ALA A 407 -21.10 -1.34 -12.17
C ALA A 407 -21.82 -0.25 -11.36
N GLU A 408 -23.13 -0.37 -11.18
CA GLU A 408 -23.92 0.55 -10.35
C GLU A 408 -23.30 0.65 -8.94
N ASN A 409 -23.05 1.88 -8.48
CA ASN A 409 -22.38 2.25 -7.21
C ASN A 409 -20.85 2.10 -7.14
N PHE A 410 -20.13 1.89 -8.26
CA PHE A 410 -18.67 1.95 -8.26
C PHE A 410 -18.16 3.36 -8.60
N LYS A 411 -17.18 3.83 -7.84
CA LYS A 411 -16.57 5.15 -8.02
C LYS A 411 -15.63 5.15 -9.23
N SER A 412 -15.63 6.24 -10.00
CA SER A 412 -14.72 6.46 -11.12
C SER A 412 -13.29 6.73 -10.66
N LEU A 413 -12.31 6.55 -11.55
CA LEU A 413 -10.92 6.89 -11.22
C LEU A 413 -10.76 8.39 -10.93
N ASP A 414 -11.49 9.25 -11.66
CA ASP A 414 -11.47 10.70 -11.42
C ASP A 414 -12.05 11.03 -10.03
N GLU A 415 -13.14 10.39 -9.57
CA GLU A 415 -13.65 10.56 -8.19
C GLU A 415 -12.60 10.16 -7.13
N VAL A 416 -11.84 9.09 -7.36
CA VAL A 416 -10.74 8.69 -6.46
C VAL A 416 -9.63 9.75 -6.43
N ILE A 417 -9.27 10.29 -7.60
CA ILE A 417 -8.24 11.34 -7.73
C ILE A 417 -8.70 12.62 -7.04
N ASP A 418 -9.98 12.98 -7.13
CA ASP A 418 -10.53 14.19 -6.51
C ASP A 418 -10.47 14.12 -4.98
N VAL A 419 -10.78 12.96 -4.38
CA VAL A 419 -10.64 12.80 -2.92
C VAL A 419 -9.17 12.83 -2.49
N GLN A 420 -8.25 12.31 -3.30
CA GLN A 420 -6.80 12.43 -3.03
C GLN A 420 -6.31 13.88 -3.06
N ARG A 421 -6.82 14.67 -4.01
CA ARG A 421 -6.54 16.10 -4.12
C ARG A 421 -7.00 16.82 -2.84
N ILE A 422 -8.23 16.59 -2.40
CA ILE A 422 -8.78 17.18 -1.17
C ILE A 422 -7.93 16.77 0.04
N LEU A 423 -7.70 15.47 0.22
CA LEU A 423 -7.00 14.95 1.39
C LEU A 423 -5.56 15.45 1.50
N PHE A 424 -4.82 15.49 0.38
CA PHE A 424 -3.40 15.79 0.41
C PHE A 424 -3.05 17.20 -0.05
N LEU A 425 -3.54 17.67 -1.18
CA LEU A 425 -3.15 18.99 -1.70
C LEU A 425 -3.76 20.10 -0.88
N GLU A 426 -5.07 20.06 -0.66
CA GLU A 426 -5.75 21.08 0.15
C GLU A 426 -5.28 21.01 1.60
N GLY A 427 -4.91 19.81 2.09
CA GLY A 427 -4.30 19.62 3.41
C GLY A 427 -2.86 20.16 3.57
N ILE A 428 -2.12 20.38 2.49
CA ILE A 428 -0.77 20.99 2.53
C ILE A 428 -0.71 22.44 2.06
N ALA A 429 -1.77 22.92 1.43
CA ALA A 429 -1.82 24.26 0.87
C ALA A 429 -1.63 25.33 1.95
N ALA A 430 -0.95 26.42 1.58
CA ALA A 430 -0.91 27.60 2.41
C ALA A 430 -2.33 28.16 2.57
N ARG A 431 -2.74 28.41 3.81
CA ARG A 431 -4.02 29.09 4.09
C ARG A 431 -3.78 30.58 3.94
N GLY A 432 -4.62 31.26 3.15
CA GLY A 432 -4.54 32.71 2.97
C GLY A 432 -4.55 33.42 4.32
N GLY A 433 -3.47 34.12 4.65
CA GLY A 433 -3.41 34.96 5.84
C GLY A 433 -4.28 36.19 5.66
N ALA A 434 -5.45 36.20 6.29
CA ALA A 434 -6.15 37.42 6.67
C ALA A 434 -6.74 37.27 8.08
N ILE A 435 -5.87 37.26 9.08
CA ILE A 435 -6.19 37.90 10.37
C ILE A 435 -5.00 38.80 10.71
N THR A 436 -4.99 39.99 10.10
CA THR A 436 -4.24 41.15 10.57
C THR A 436 -5.24 42.27 10.84
N SER A 437 -5.79 42.28 12.05
CA SER A 437 -5.94 43.42 12.98
C SER A 437 -6.98 43.05 14.03
#